data_AF-A0A258F1E3-F1
#
_entry.id   AF-A0A258F1E3-F1
#
_cell.length_a   1.000
_cell.length_b   1.000
_cell.length_c   1.000
_cell.angle_alpha   90.00
_cell.angle_beta   90.00
_cell.angle_gamma   90.00
#
_symmetry.space_group_name_H-M   'P 1'
#
loop_
_entity.id
_entity.type
_entity.pdbx_description
1 polymer ?
#
loop_
_entity_poly.entity_id
_entity_poly.type
_entity_poly.pdbx_seq_one_letter_code
_entity_poly.pdbx_strand_id
1 'polypeptide(L)'
;MPWRVSPQDRAAGVRPDPYRVWLSEVMLQQTTVAAVKEYFHRFTARWPTVMDLAAAKDAEVMGEWAGLGYYARARNLLKCARAVVADHGGQFPATRAGLLTLPGIGPYTASAIAAIAHDERATVVDGNVERVMARLYRVETPLPTAKPELTALAETLTPAQRAGDYAQAVMDLGATICTPRKPACGICPVNTACLARLAGVQADLPRKLQKAEKPVRRGTVWLGHRDGAVLLERRPERGLLGGMLGLPGDGWDGAGGPAPAPADWQKLGEVRHTFTHFHLILAVMAARIDGPASRGEWVARHRFRPADLPTVMRKAWDIARDRLEA
;
A
#
# COMPACT_ATOMS: atom_id res chain seq x y z
N MET A 1 -2.60 12.42 -15.82
CA MET A 1 -3.15 11.27 -15.06
C MET A 1 -4.56 11.63 -14.58
N PRO A 2 -5.49 10.69 -14.39
CA PRO A 2 -6.91 10.99 -14.11
C PRO A 2 -7.22 11.82 -12.85
N TRP A 3 -6.27 11.85 -11.91
CA TRP A 3 -6.33 12.62 -10.66
C TRP A 3 -5.56 13.95 -10.72
N ARG A 4 -4.98 14.30 -11.88
CA ARG A 4 -4.29 15.58 -12.07
C ARG A 4 -5.10 16.52 -12.92
N VAL A 5 -4.98 17.81 -12.62
CA VAL A 5 -5.48 18.91 -13.44
C VAL A 5 -4.41 19.26 -14.47
N SER A 6 -4.80 19.45 -15.74
CA SER A 6 -3.85 19.83 -16.78
C SER A 6 -3.35 21.27 -16.58
N PRO A 7 -2.18 21.66 -17.13
CA PRO A 7 -1.75 23.05 -17.11
C PRO A 7 -2.78 24.00 -17.72
N GLN A 8 -3.46 23.58 -18.80
CA GLN A 8 -4.53 24.36 -19.45
C GLN A 8 -5.72 24.57 -18.50
N ASP A 9 -6.21 23.50 -17.87
CA ASP A 9 -7.33 23.59 -16.92
C ASP A 9 -6.95 24.41 -15.69
N ARG A 10 -5.72 24.26 -15.19
CA ARG A 10 -5.23 25.05 -14.05
C ARG A 10 -5.17 26.53 -14.39
N ALA A 11 -4.73 26.88 -15.60
CA ALA A 11 -4.73 28.26 -16.11
C ALA A 11 -6.16 28.80 -16.27
N ALA A 12 -7.13 27.95 -16.62
CA ALA A 12 -8.56 28.27 -16.68
C ALA A 12 -9.24 28.34 -15.30
N GLY A 13 -8.49 28.17 -14.20
CA GLY A 13 -9.00 28.31 -12.84
C GLY A 13 -9.43 26.99 -12.17
N VAL A 14 -9.41 25.87 -12.88
CA VAL A 14 -9.75 24.55 -12.30
C VAL A 14 -8.75 24.20 -11.21
N ARG A 15 -9.25 23.79 -10.04
CA ARG A 15 -8.43 23.36 -8.91
C ARG A 15 -8.52 21.83 -8.74
N PRO A 16 -7.42 21.16 -8.34
CA PRO A 16 -7.46 19.75 -8.00
C PRO A 16 -8.38 19.53 -6.81
N ASP A 17 -9.30 18.59 -6.95
CA ASP A 17 -10.19 18.18 -5.89
C ASP A 17 -9.40 17.40 -4.80
N PRO A 18 -9.39 17.85 -3.53
CA PRO A 18 -8.72 17.16 -2.43
C PRO A 18 -9.14 15.70 -2.28
N TYR A 19 -10.42 15.36 -2.52
CA TYR A 19 -10.91 13.98 -2.45
C TYR A 19 -10.22 13.09 -3.48
N ARG A 20 -10.16 13.56 -4.73
CA ARG A 20 -9.51 12.86 -5.84
C ARG A 20 -8.00 12.74 -5.65
N VAL A 21 -7.35 13.81 -5.17
CA VAL A 21 -5.92 13.80 -4.84
C VAL A 21 -5.65 12.76 -3.76
N TRP A 22 -6.33 12.87 -2.61
CA TRP A 22 -6.18 11.94 -1.49
C TRP A 22 -6.41 10.48 -1.90
N LEU A 23 -7.50 10.20 -2.61
CA LEU A 23 -7.83 8.85 -3.08
C LEU A 23 -6.69 8.28 -3.94
N SER A 24 -6.17 9.08 -4.88
CA SER A 24 -5.06 8.64 -5.74
C SER A 24 -3.78 8.39 -4.94
N GLU A 25 -3.46 9.23 -3.95
CA GLU A 25 -2.28 9.08 -3.10
C GLU A 25 -2.37 7.80 -2.26
N VAL A 26 -3.53 7.48 -1.71
CA VAL A 26 -3.73 6.22 -0.96
C VAL A 26 -3.60 5.00 -1.90
N MET A 27 -4.15 5.08 -3.12
CA MET A 27 -4.04 4.01 -4.10
C MET A 27 -2.60 3.79 -4.57
N LEU A 28 -1.81 4.85 -4.78
CA LEU A 28 -0.43 4.79 -5.26
C LEU A 28 0.58 4.24 -4.24
N GLN A 29 0.20 4.14 -2.96
CA GLN A 29 1.04 3.50 -1.95
C GLN A 29 1.38 2.05 -2.35
N GLN A 30 2.65 1.80 -2.67
CA GLN A 30 3.16 0.48 -3.07
C GLN A 30 2.42 -0.14 -4.28
N THR A 31 1.80 0.69 -5.13
CA THR A 31 1.06 0.26 -6.32
C THR A 31 1.50 1.07 -7.52
N THR A 32 1.53 0.49 -8.71
CA THR A 32 1.98 1.19 -9.93
C THR A 32 0.89 2.12 -10.47
N VAL A 33 1.29 3.22 -11.11
CA VAL A 33 0.37 4.15 -11.78
C VAL A 33 -0.54 3.43 -12.78
N ALA A 34 0.00 2.45 -13.53
CA ALA A 34 -0.76 1.67 -14.50
C ALA A 34 -1.93 0.91 -13.85
N ALA A 35 -1.68 0.24 -12.71
CA ALA A 35 -2.72 -0.47 -11.98
C ALA A 35 -3.74 0.51 -11.36
N VAL A 36 -3.29 1.65 -10.82
CA VAL A 36 -4.18 2.61 -10.14
C VAL A 36 -5.18 3.28 -11.09
N LYS A 37 -4.83 3.53 -12.36
CA LYS A 37 -5.70 4.27 -13.31
C LYS A 37 -7.11 3.68 -13.40
N GLU A 38 -7.23 2.38 -13.63
CA GLU A 38 -8.52 1.72 -13.80
C GLU A 38 -9.35 1.74 -12.50
N TYR A 39 -8.72 1.43 -11.37
CA TYR A 39 -9.38 1.45 -10.06
C TYR A 39 -9.84 2.85 -9.70
N PHE A 40 -9.02 3.88 -9.98
CA PHE A 40 -9.38 5.25 -9.71
C PHE A 40 -10.63 5.69 -10.50
N HIS A 41 -10.74 5.32 -11.78
CA HIS A 41 -11.93 5.59 -12.57
C HIS A 41 -13.17 4.90 -12.02
N ARG A 42 -13.08 3.60 -11.70
CA ARG A 42 -14.20 2.86 -11.11
C ARG A 42 -14.64 3.43 -9.76
N PHE A 43 -13.70 3.72 -8.87
CA PHE A 43 -13.99 4.30 -7.56
C PHE A 43 -14.67 5.66 -7.68
N THR A 44 -14.13 6.57 -8.50
CA THR A 44 -14.70 7.92 -8.65
C THR A 44 -15.98 7.96 -9.46
N ALA A 45 -16.28 6.92 -10.26
CA ALA A 45 -17.59 6.76 -10.88
C ALA A 45 -18.65 6.26 -9.88
N ARG A 46 -18.27 5.33 -8.99
CA ARG A 46 -19.18 4.74 -8.00
C ARG A 46 -19.41 5.64 -6.78
N TRP A 47 -18.37 6.34 -6.35
CA TRP A 47 -18.40 7.31 -5.25
C TRP A 47 -17.79 8.63 -5.73
N PRO A 48 -18.58 9.48 -6.40
CA PRO A 48 -18.10 10.73 -6.97
C PRO A 48 -17.54 11.72 -5.93
N THR A 49 -18.09 11.71 -4.72
CA THR A 49 -17.68 12.59 -3.61
C THR A 49 -17.20 11.79 -2.38
N VAL A 50 -16.50 12.45 -1.46
CA VAL A 50 -16.14 11.83 -0.18
C VAL A 50 -17.38 11.51 0.68
N MET A 51 -18.51 12.19 0.47
CA MET A 51 -19.78 11.87 1.14
C MET A 51 -20.33 10.55 0.66
N ASP A 52 -20.32 10.31 -0.66
CA ASP A 52 -20.75 9.04 -1.25
C ASP A 52 -19.87 7.89 -0.74
N LEU A 53 -18.54 8.11 -0.68
CA LEU A 53 -17.62 7.10 -0.15
C LEU A 53 -17.85 6.85 1.34
N ALA A 54 -18.10 7.88 2.15
CA ALA A 54 -18.32 7.75 3.58
C ALA A 54 -19.61 6.97 3.91
N ALA A 55 -20.65 7.15 3.09
CA ALA A 55 -21.95 6.47 3.21
C ALA A 55 -21.92 5.01 2.72
N ALA A 56 -20.88 4.61 1.98
CA ALA A 56 -20.76 3.27 1.43
C ALA A 56 -20.66 2.19 2.53
N LYS A 57 -21.18 1.00 2.24
CA LYS A 57 -21.00 -0.15 3.12
C LYS A 57 -19.56 -0.66 3.01
N ASP A 58 -18.97 -1.06 4.12
CA ASP A 58 -17.59 -1.55 4.18
C ASP A 58 -17.32 -2.65 3.15
N ALA A 59 -18.24 -3.61 3.00
CA ALA A 59 -18.12 -4.72 2.04
C ALA A 59 -18.06 -4.25 0.57
N GLU A 60 -18.75 -3.17 0.21
CA GLU A 60 -18.73 -2.63 -1.16
C GLU A 60 -17.37 -2.00 -1.47
N VAL A 61 -16.84 -1.21 -0.52
CA VAL A 61 -15.51 -0.59 -0.66
C VAL A 61 -14.41 -1.65 -0.71
N MET A 62 -14.49 -2.67 0.15
CA MET A 62 -13.53 -3.78 0.11
C MET A 62 -13.61 -4.56 -1.21
N GLY A 63 -14.81 -4.80 -1.72
CA GLY A 63 -15.04 -5.46 -3.00
C GLY A 63 -14.46 -4.67 -4.17
N GLU A 64 -14.67 -3.36 -4.20
CA GLU A 64 -14.13 -2.49 -5.26
C GLU A 64 -12.60 -2.38 -5.20
N TRP A 65 -12.02 -2.41 -3.98
CA TRP A 65 -10.56 -2.37 -3.75
C TRP A 65 -9.87 -3.72 -4.00
N ALA A 66 -10.62 -4.81 -4.13
CA ALA A 66 -10.07 -6.15 -4.30
C ALA A 66 -9.13 -6.19 -5.53
N GLY A 67 -7.91 -6.68 -5.32
CA GLY A 67 -6.86 -6.72 -6.35
C GLY A 67 -5.84 -5.57 -6.27
N LEU A 68 -6.16 -4.45 -5.62
CA LEU A 68 -5.22 -3.32 -5.46
C LEU A 68 -4.19 -3.55 -4.34
N GLY A 69 -4.41 -4.58 -3.51
CA GLY A 69 -3.52 -4.98 -2.42
C GLY A 69 -3.70 -4.18 -1.13
N TYR A 70 -3.25 -4.74 0.00
CA TYR A 70 -3.29 -4.14 1.34
C TYR A 70 -4.68 -3.61 1.73
N TYR A 71 -5.62 -4.50 2.07
CA TYR A 71 -6.99 -4.15 2.51
C TYR A 71 -7.06 -3.17 3.68
N ALA A 72 -6.01 -3.11 4.52
CA ALA A 72 -5.91 -2.10 5.57
C ALA A 72 -5.97 -0.66 5.01
N ARG A 73 -5.44 -0.42 3.79
CA ARG A 73 -5.55 0.88 3.12
C ARG A 73 -7.00 1.24 2.82
N ALA A 74 -7.78 0.29 2.28
CA ALA A 74 -9.19 0.50 2.00
C ALA A 74 -10.00 0.78 3.27
N ARG A 75 -9.73 0.05 4.36
CA ARG A 75 -10.40 0.29 5.65
C ARG A 75 -10.07 1.65 6.23
N ASN A 76 -8.78 2.02 6.21
CA ASN A 76 -8.35 3.34 6.67
C ASN A 76 -8.87 4.47 5.77
N LEU A 77 -8.97 4.24 4.45
CA LEU A 77 -9.59 5.14 3.50
C LEU A 77 -11.04 5.42 3.91
N LEU A 78 -11.85 4.37 4.10
CA LEU A 78 -13.25 4.54 4.50
C LEU A 78 -13.41 5.20 5.87
N LYS A 79 -12.56 4.83 6.84
CA LYS A 79 -12.53 5.49 8.16
C LYS A 79 -12.24 6.99 8.04
N CYS A 80 -11.28 7.37 7.20
CA CYS A 80 -10.93 8.76 6.94
C CYS A 80 -12.06 9.51 6.22
N ALA A 81 -12.70 8.90 5.22
CA ALA A 81 -13.83 9.51 4.53
C ALA A 81 -14.96 9.85 5.51
N ARG A 82 -15.26 8.91 6.42
CA ARG A 82 -16.26 9.10 7.48
C ARG A 82 -15.86 10.22 8.46
N ALA A 83 -14.59 10.30 8.86
CA ALA A 83 -14.08 11.39 9.70
C ALA A 83 -14.17 12.76 8.99
N VAL A 84 -13.85 12.84 7.70
CA VAL A 84 -13.99 14.08 6.91
C VAL A 84 -15.44 14.55 6.87
N VAL A 85 -16.40 13.63 6.74
CA VAL A 85 -17.83 13.97 6.78
C VAL A 85 -18.27 14.39 8.18
N ALA A 86 -17.94 13.60 9.21
CA ALA A 86 -18.39 13.82 10.57
C ALA A 86 -17.78 15.10 11.20
N ASP A 87 -16.47 15.29 11.02
CA ASP A 87 -15.71 16.32 11.74
C ASP A 87 -15.51 17.60 10.92
N HIS A 88 -15.67 17.51 9.58
CA HIS A 88 -15.39 18.62 8.65
C HIS A 88 -16.47 18.84 7.59
N GLY A 89 -17.67 18.27 7.75
CA GLY A 89 -18.81 18.52 6.85
C GLY A 89 -18.58 18.10 5.40
N GLY A 90 -17.70 17.11 5.17
CA GLY A 90 -17.38 16.60 3.84
C GLY A 90 -16.27 17.38 3.12
N GLN A 91 -15.63 18.33 3.79
CA GLN A 91 -14.54 19.12 3.22
C GLN A 91 -13.20 18.71 3.86
N PHE A 92 -12.20 18.41 3.04
CA PHE A 92 -10.85 18.18 3.56
C PHE A 92 -10.29 19.49 4.13
N PRO A 93 -9.58 19.45 5.28
CA PRO A 93 -8.83 20.60 5.76
C PRO A 93 -7.85 21.11 4.69
N ALA A 94 -7.79 22.42 4.50
CA ALA A 94 -6.93 23.02 3.49
C ALA A 94 -5.45 23.07 3.88
N THR A 95 -5.14 22.88 5.17
CA THR A 95 -3.78 22.97 5.71
C THR A 95 -3.21 21.60 6.04
N ARG A 96 -1.89 21.44 5.88
CA ARG A 96 -1.14 20.25 6.26
C ARG A 96 -1.37 19.90 7.73
N ALA A 97 -1.39 20.91 8.61
CA ALA A 97 -1.66 20.71 10.03
C ALA A 97 -3.05 20.11 10.27
N GLY A 98 -4.08 20.62 9.60
CA GLY A 98 -5.43 20.06 9.67
C GLY A 98 -5.51 18.64 9.09
N LEU A 99 -4.91 18.41 7.92
CA LEU A 99 -4.90 17.10 7.26
C LEU A 99 -4.24 16.01 8.10
N LEU A 100 -3.21 16.34 8.88
CA LEU A 100 -2.54 15.42 9.81
C LEU A 100 -3.43 14.92 10.95
N THR A 101 -4.53 15.61 11.25
CA THR A 101 -5.48 15.18 12.29
C THR A 101 -6.38 14.04 11.82
N LEU A 102 -6.50 13.84 10.51
CA LEU A 102 -7.38 12.83 9.92
C LEU A 102 -6.78 11.42 10.03
N PRO A 103 -7.61 10.40 10.33
CA PRO A 103 -7.11 9.04 10.55
C PRO A 103 -6.56 8.44 9.25
N GLY A 104 -5.32 7.96 9.29
CA GLY A 104 -4.68 7.33 8.13
C GLY A 104 -4.00 8.31 7.17
N ILE A 105 -4.05 9.62 7.43
CA ILE A 105 -3.26 10.62 6.69
C ILE A 105 -1.93 10.84 7.44
N GLY A 106 -0.84 10.36 6.85
CA GLY A 106 0.52 10.58 7.36
C GLY A 106 1.17 11.86 6.81
N PRO A 107 2.39 12.20 7.27
CA PRO A 107 3.10 13.41 6.86
C PRO A 107 3.22 13.62 5.35
N TYR A 108 3.49 12.54 4.61
CA TYR A 108 3.56 12.59 3.14
C TYR A 108 2.21 12.97 2.52
N THR A 109 1.16 12.22 2.83
CA THR A 109 -0.18 12.43 2.24
C THR A 109 -0.74 13.80 2.64
N ALA A 110 -0.51 14.25 3.88
CA ALA A 110 -0.89 15.59 4.31
C ALA A 110 -0.20 16.68 3.49
N SER A 111 1.13 16.62 3.36
CA SER A 111 1.86 17.59 2.52
C SER A 111 1.40 17.53 1.06
N ALA A 112 1.16 16.33 0.52
CA ALA A 112 0.74 16.14 -0.87
C ALA A 112 -0.62 16.79 -1.15
N ILE A 113 -1.63 16.54 -0.32
CA ILE A 113 -2.96 17.15 -0.49
C ILE A 113 -2.87 18.66 -0.33
N ALA A 114 -2.19 19.15 0.71
CA ALA A 114 -2.12 20.58 0.99
C ALA A 114 -1.41 21.36 -0.12
N ALA A 115 -0.29 20.82 -0.64
CA ALA A 115 0.40 21.43 -1.77
C ALA A 115 -0.42 21.33 -3.06
N ILE A 116 -0.90 20.14 -3.43
CA ILE A 116 -1.52 19.91 -4.75
C ILE A 116 -2.88 20.60 -4.87
N ALA A 117 -3.74 20.42 -3.87
CA ALA A 117 -5.11 20.91 -3.92
C ALA A 117 -5.22 22.38 -3.47
N HIS A 118 -4.38 22.81 -2.53
CA HIS A 118 -4.51 24.12 -1.89
C HIS A 118 -3.31 25.07 -2.12
N ASP A 119 -2.27 24.64 -2.85
CA ASP A 119 -1.03 25.40 -3.05
C ASP A 119 -0.36 25.85 -1.74
N GLU A 120 -0.65 25.20 -0.61
CA GLU A 120 0.12 25.43 0.61
C GLU A 120 1.58 25.10 0.35
N ARG A 121 2.50 25.92 0.88
CA ARG A 121 3.94 25.67 0.82
C ARG A 121 4.35 24.52 1.75
N ALA A 122 3.83 23.32 1.46
CA ALA A 122 4.12 22.09 2.16
C ALA A 122 5.10 21.24 1.34
N THR A 123 6.26 20.93 1.92
CA THR A 123 7.27 20.10 1.24
C THR A 123 6.80 18.65 1.19
N VAL A 124 6.70 18.12 -0.03
CA VAL A 124 6.32 16.74 -0.30
C VAL A 124 7.57 15.91 -0.55
N VAL A 125 7.83 14.91 0.29
CA VAL A 125 9.02 14.05 0.17
C VAL A 125 8.60 12.58 0.15
N ASP A 126 8.76 11.94 -1.01
CA ASP A 126 8.68 10.50 -1.20
C ASP A 126 10.05 9.91 -1.60
N GLY A 127 10.12 8.61 -1.87
CA GLY A 127 11.35 7.97 -2.32
C GLY A 127 11.88 8.47 -3.67
N ASN A 128 11.04 9.12 -4.49
CA ASN A 128 11.47 9.77 -5.73
C ASN A 128 12.16 11.09 -5.44
N VAL A 129 11.55 11.93 -4.61
CA VAL A 129 12.11 13.20 -4.14
C VAL A 129 13.39 12.98 -3.34
N GLU A 130 13.41 12.03 -2.39
CA GLU A 130 14.62 11.65 -1.64
C GLU A 130 15.80 11.36 -2.59
N ARG A 131 15.56 10.62 -3.67
CA ARG A 131 16.58 10.28 -4.66
C ARG A 131 17.01 11.50 -5.50
N VAL A 132 16.06 12.33 -5.92
CA VAL A 132 16.37 13.56 -6.65
C VAL A 132 17.22 14.48 -5.79
N MET A 133 16.83 14.72 -4.54
CA MET A 133 17.58 15.59 -3.61
C MET A 133 18.96 15.03 -3.29
N ALA A 134 19.07 13.72 -3.04
CA ALA A 134 20.35 13.08 -2.77
C ALA A 134 21.34 13.26 -3.94
N ARG A 135 20.85 13.22 -5.18
CA ARG A 135 21.68 13.40 -6.37
C ARG A 135 21.97 14.88 -6.66
N LEU A 136 20.96 15.73 -6.55
CA LEU A 136 21.09 17.16 -6.80
C LEU A 136 22.15 17.78 -5.90
N TYR A 137 22.15 17.41 -4.62
CA TYR A 137 23.07 17.93 -3.60
C TYR A 137 24.24 17.00 -3.26
N ARG A 138 24.37 15.84 -3.93
CA ARG A 138 25.39 14.81 -3.64
C ARG A 138 25.44 14.43 -2.14
N VAL A 139 24.29 14.13 -1.56
CA VAL A 139 24.18 13.64 -0.19
C VAL A 139 24.66 12.19 -0.13
N GLU A 140 25.77 11.96 0.56
CA GLU A 140 26.37 10.63 0.70
C GLU A 140 25.89 9.86 1.93
N THR A 141 25.30 10.56 2.90
CA THR A 141 24.66 9.96 4.07
C THR A 141 23.68 8.87 3.61
N PRO A 142 23.79 7.62 4.08
CA PRO A 142 22.88 6.56 3.65
C PRO A 142 21.45 6.76 4.17
N LEU A 143 20.47 6.36 3.36
CA LEU A 143 19.08 6.22 3.83
C LEU A 143 18.96 5.03 4.81
N PRO A 144 18.12 5.16 5.88
CA PRO A 144 17.19 6.26 6.15
C PRO A 144 17.79 7.44 6.95
N THR A 145 19.06 7.39 7.35
CA THR A 145 19.70 8.43 8.17
C THR A 145 19.65 9.82 7.51
N ALA A 146 19.76 9.87 6.18
CA ALA A 146 19.70 11.12 5.41
C ALA A 146 18.32 11.78 5.32
N LYS A 147 17.23 11.14 5.79
CA LYS A 147 15.86 11.66 5.58
C LYS A 147 15.66 13.10 6.08
N PRO A 148 16.13 13.49 7.28
CA PRO A 148 15.99 14.88 7.74
C PRO A 148 16.74 15.87 6.85
N GLU A 149 17.98 15.54 6.46
CA GLU A 149 18.82 16.37 5.57
C GLU A 149 18.16 16.56 4.20
N LEU A 150 17.68 15.47 3.59
CA LEU A 150 17.00 15.51 2.29
C LEU A 150 15.69 16.31 2.34
N THR A 151 14.99 16.26 3.48
CA THR A 151 13.77 17.06 3.68
C THR A 151 14.09 18.54 3.76
N ALA A 152 15.11 18.92 4.53
CA ALA A 152 15.56 20.30 4.64
C ALA A 152 16.04 20.87 3.29
N LEU A 153 16.75 20.06 2.49
CA LEU A 153 17.14 20.45 1.13
C LEU A 153 15.93 20.65 0.22
N ALA A 154 14.94 19.75 0.27
CA ALA A 154 13.70 19.90 -0.48
C ALA A 154 12.89 21.15 -0.08
N GLU A 155 12.89 21.50 1.21
CA GLU A 155 12.25 22.72 1.73
C GLU A 155 12.85 24.00 1.13
N THR A 156 14.18 24.03 0.93
CA THR A 156 14.87 25.19 0.33
C THR A 156 14.43 25.47 -1.10
N LEU A 157 14.02 24.43 -1.83
CA LEU A 157 13.56 24.51 -3.22
C LEU A 157 12.05 24.63 -3.35
N THR A 158 11.28 24.39 -2.28
CA THR A 158 9.81 24.41 -2.34
C THR A 158 9.33 25.86 -2.50
N PRO A 159 8.72 26.21 -3.65
CA PRO A 159 8.38 27.58 -3.98
C PRO A 159 7.17 28.06 -3.18
N ALA A 160 7.08 29.38 -2.99
CA ALA A 160 5.91 30.01 -2.36
C ALA A 160 4.66 30.01 -3.27
N GLN A 161 4.83 29.82 -4.58
CA GLN A 161 3.77 29.82 -5.58
C GLN A 161 3.80 28.48 -6.32
N ARG A 162 2.61 27.93 -6.63
CA ARG A 162 2.46 26.66 -7.34
C ARG A 162 3.21 25.50 -6.68
N ALA A 163 3.18 25.45 -5.34
CA ALA A 163 3.83 24.39 -4.56
C ALA A 163 3.32 23.00 -4.97
N GLY A 164 2.04 22.90 -5.35
CA GLY A 164 1.45 21.67 -5.87
C GLY A 164 2.10 21.19 -7.16
N ASP A 165 2.23 22.08 -8.14
CA ASP A 165 2.86 21.75 -9.43
C ASP A 165 4.34 21.41 -9.24
N TYR A 166 5.04 22.13 -8.38
CA TYR A 166 6.44 21.83 -8.04
C TYR A 166 6.58 20.43 -7.43
N ALA A 167 5.74 20.10 -6.44
CA ALA A 167 5.76 18.77 -5.81
C ALA A 167 5.56 17.67 -6.85
N GLN A 168 4.58 17.83 -7.76
CA GLN A 168 4.32 16.87 -8.84
C GLN A 168 5.47 16.81 -9.85
N ALA A 169 6.10 17.94 -10.19
CA ALA A 169 7.22 18.00 -11.11
C ALA A 169 8.45 17.25 -10.58
N VAL A 170 8.78 17.39 -9.29
CA VAL A 170 9.92 16.68 -8.68
C VAL A 170 9.63 15.18 -8.58
N MET A 171 8.40 14.80 -8.22
CA MET A 171 7.97 13.39 -8.23
C MET A 171 8.09 12.78 -9.64
N ASP A 172 7.60 13.48 -10.67
CA ASP A 172 7.70 13.03 -12.08
C ASP A 172 9.14 12.95 -12.56
N LEU A 173 9.98 13.93 -12.20
CA LEU A 173 11.40 13.92 -12.50
C LEU A 173 12.05 12.66 -11.93
N GLY A 174 11.78 12.34 -10.65
CA GLY A 174 12.28 11.13 -10.02
C GLY A 174 11.74 9.85 -10.69
N ALA A 175 10.45 9.81 -11.03
CA ALA A 175 9.81 8.63 -11.59
C ALA A 175 10.24 8.31 -13.03
N THR A 176 10.51 9.33 -13.86
CA THR A 176 10.66 9.17 -15.31
C THR A 176 12.07 9.43 -15.84
N ILE A 177 12.82 10.35 -15.22
CA ILE A 177 14.13 10.79 -15.71
C ILE A 177 15.23 10.37 -14.74
N CYS A 178 15.13 10.82 -13.48
CA CYS A 178 16.09 10.54 -12.41
C CYS A 178 15.81 9.17 -11.78
N THR A 179 15.77 8.11 -12.61
CA THR A 179 15.38 6.76 -12.21
C THR A 179 16.45 6.07 -11.34
N PRO A 180 16.12 5.02 -10.56
CA PRO A 180 17.06 4.41 -9.61
C PRO A 180 18.37 3.88 -10.21
N ARG A 181 18.33 3.21 -11.37
CA ARG A 181 19.52 2.50 -11.92
C ARG A 181 20.16 3.19 -13.13
N LYS A 182 19.35 3.69 -14.06
CA LYS A 182 19.81 4.28 -15.32
C LYS A 182 19.15 5.66 -15.52
N PRO A 183 19.53 6.68 -14.73
CA PRO A 183 18.93 7.99 -14.88
C PRO A 183 19.27 8.60 -16.24
N ALA A 184 18.27 9.18 -16.91
CA ALA A 184 18.41 9.82 -18.22
C ALA A 184 18.97 11.24 -18.09
N CYS A 185 20.19 11.38 -17.53
CA CYS A 185 20.75 12.68 -17.18
C CYS A 185 20.92 13.63 -18.37
N GLY A 186 21.08 13.12 -19.59
CA GLY A 186 21.21 13.93 -20.80
C GLY A 186 19.97 14.79 -21.13
N ILE A 187 18.78 14.33 -20.74
CA ILE A 187 17.51 15.06 -20.93
C ILE A 187 16.97 15.68 -19.64
N CYS A 188 17.72 15.57 -18.53
CA CYS A 188 17.25 16.08 -17.24
C CYS A 188 17.26 17.61 -17.23
N PRO A 189 16.13 18.28 -16.92
CA PRO A 189 16.02 19.74 -17.01
C PRO A 189 16.87 20.49 -15.97
N VAL A 190 17.34 19.80 -14.93
CA VAL A 190 18.17 20.35 -13.85
C VAL A 190 19.59 19.75 -13.86
N ASN A 191 20.03 19.23 -15.01
CA ASN A 191 21.30 18.50 -15.10
C ASN A 191 22.53 19.36 -14.79
N THR A 192 22.51 20.65 -15.10
CA THR A 192 23.64 21.57 -14.92
C THR A 192 23.92 21.84 -13.44
N ALA A 193 22.89 21.85 -12.61
CA ALA A 193 22.98 22.06 -11.16
C ALA A 193 23.22 20.77 -10.36
N CYS A 194 23.19 19.60 -11.00
CA CYS A 194 23.24 18.31 -10.30
C CYS A 194 24.66 17.91 -9.88
N LEU A 195 24.97 18.04 -8.59
CA LEU A 195 26.30 17.75 -8.04
C LEU A 195 26.72 16.29 -8.22
N ALA A 196 25.80 15.33 -8.10
CA ALA A 196 26.12 13.93 -8.33
C ALA A 196 26.44 13.63 -9.81
N ARG A 197 25.80 14.32 -10.75
CA ARG A 197 26.13 14.21 -12.19
C ARG A 197 27.51 14.77 -12.46
N LEU A 198 27.81 15.96 -11.93
CA LEU A 198 29.12 16.59 -12.09
C LEU A 198 30.25 15.72 -11.53
N ALA A 199 29.99 15.00 -10.43
CA ALA A 199 30.92 14.07 -9.82
C ALA A 199 30.88 12.63 -10.40
N GLY A 200 29.93 12.32 -11.28
CA GLY A 200 29.79 10.98 -11.88
C GLY A 200 29.23 9.88 -10.97
N VAL A 201 28.64 10.22 -9.81
CA VAL A 201 28.18 9.28 -8.77
C VAL A 201 26.65 9.12 -8.68
N GLN A 202 25.91 9.68 -9.65
CA GLN A 202 24.44 9.66 -9.64
C GLN A 202 23.83 8.24 -9.59
N ALA A 203 24.52 7.23 -10.12
CA ALA A 203 24.04 5.84 -10.11
C ALA A 203 24.14 5.19 -8.72
N ASP A 204 25.05 5.69 -7.88
CA ASP A 204 25.31 5.16 -6.53
C ASP A 204 24.47 5.83 -5.45
N LEU A 205 23.82 6.96 -5.80
CA LEU A 205 22.98 7.74 -4.90
C LEU A 205 21.47 7.53 -5.14
N PRO A 206 20.65 7.52 -4.07
CA PRO A 206 21.04 7.59 -2.66
C PRO A 206 21.68 6.29 -2.17
N ARG A 207 22.72 6.40 -1.33
CA ARG A 207 23.25 5.24 -0.61
C ARG A 207 22.16 4.70 0.33
N LYS A 208 22.17 3.39 0.56
CA LYS A 208 21.25 2.74 1.51
C LYS A 208 22.08 2.00 2.53
N LEU A 209 21.70 2.07 3.79
CA LEU A 209 22.29 1.18 4.80
C LEU A 209 22.06 -0.27 4.36
N GLN A 210 23.07 -1.09 4.61
CA GLN A 210 22.94 -2.53 4.41
C GLN A 210 21.79 -3.02 5.28
N LYS A 211 20.80 -3.66 4.66
CA LYS A 211 19.68 -4.22 5.41
C LYS A 211 20.21 -5.40 6.21
N ALA A 212 19.88 -5.44 7.50
CA ALA A 212 20.03 -6.65 8.29
C ALA A 212 19.30 -7.82 7.62
N GLU A 213 19.81 -9.02 7.82
CA GLU A 213 19.16 -10.22 7.32
C GLU A 213 17.75 -10.32 7.92
N LYS A 214 16.75 -10.57 7.06
CA LYS A 214 15.38 -10.68 7.51
C LYS A 214 15.23 -11.96 8.34
N PRO A 215 14.61 -11.91 9.54
CA PRO A 215 14.39 -13.11 10.32
C PRO A 215 13.52 -14.11 9.53
N VAL A 216 13.77 -15.40 9.74
CA VAL A 216 12.95 -16.48 9.19
C VAL A 216 11.98 -16.95 10.26
N ARG A 217 10.68 -16.79 10.00
CA ARG A 217 9.60 -17.37 10.81
C ARG A 217 9.17 -18.69 10.23
N ARG A 218 8.83 -19.63 11.11
CA ARG A 218 8.27 -20.93 10.76
C ARG A 218 6.88 -21.04 11.35
N GLY A 219 5.97 -21.65 10.61
CA GLY A 219 4.63 -21.90 11.10
C GLY A 219 3.96 -23.03 10.34
N THR A 220 2.71 -23.29 10.71
CA THR A 220 1.89 -24.33 10.09
C THR A 220 0.57 -23.75 9.64
N VAL A 221 0.01 -24.28 8.56
CA VAL A 221 -1.36 -24.03 8.12
C VAL A 221 -2.11 -25.35 7.98
N TRP A 222 -3.34 -25.36 8.47
CA TRP A 222 -4.21 -26.52 8.57
C TRP A 222 -5.36 -26.40 7.57
N LEU A 223 -5.41 -27.31 6.61
CA LEU A 223 -6.48 -27.41 5.61
C LEU A 223 -7.41 -28.57 5.96
N GLY A 224 -8.47 -28.23 6.68
CA GLY A 224 -9.56 -29.16 6.98
C GLY A 224 -10.60 -29.18 5.86
N HIS A 225 -11.04 -30.36 5.46
CA HIS A 225 -12.19 -30.53 4.57
C HIS A 225 -13.17 -31.57 5.09
N ARG A 226 -14.44 -31.44 4.70
CA ARG A 226 -15.49 -32.46 4.88
C ARG A 226 -16.62 -32.20 3.89
N ASP A 227 -17.17 -33.24 3.28
CA ASP A 227 -18.41 -33.21 2.50
C ASP A 227 -18.57 -31.98 1.57
N GLY A 228 -17.53 -31.68 0.78
CA GLY A 228 -17.54 -30.53 -0.15
C GLY A 228 -17.44 -29.15 0.51
N ALA A 229 -17.10 -29.07 1.78
CA ALA A 229 -16.82 -27.86 2.54
C ALA A 229 -15.36 -27.82 3.02
N VAL A 230 -14.86 -26.61 3.19
CA VAL A 230 -13.50 -26.34 3.68
C VAL A 230 -13.54 -25.47 4.92
N LEU A 231 -12.64 -25.71 5.86
CA LEU A 231 -12.54 -24.97 7.10
C LEU A 231 -11.75 -23.68 6.88
N LEU A 232 -12.40 -22.54 7.03
CA LEU A 232 -11.80 -21.22 6.87
C LEU A 232 -11.88 -20.42 8.17
N GLU A 233 -10.95 -19.50 8.39
CA GLU A 233 -10.90 -18.68 9.60
C GLU A 233 -10.74 -17.21 9.21
N ARG A 234 -11.59 -16.34 9.77
CA ARG A 234 -11.37 -14.89 9.66
C ARG A 234 -10.32 -14.48 10.69
N ARG A 235 -9.26 -13.86 10.19
CA ARG A 235 -8.16 -13.40 11.02
C ARG A 235 -8.56 -12.18 11.87
N PRO A 236 -7.97 -11.97 13.06
CA PRO A 236 -8.22 -10.77 13.86
C PRO A 236 -8.02 -9.48 13.06
N GLU A 237 -8.77 -8.42 13.36
CA GLU A 237 -8.69 -7.14 12.63
C GLU A 237 -7.31 -6.47 12.71
N ARG A 238 -6.59 -6.71 13.80
CA ARG A 238 -5.23 -6.19 14.05
C ARG A 238 -4.18 -7.28 13.81
N GLY A 239 -3.03 -6.85 13.31
CA GLY A 239 -1.89 -7.73 13.05
C GLY A 239 -1.75 -8.12 11.58
N LEU A 240 -0.97 -9.17 11.34
CA LEU A 240 -0.60 -9.57 9.98
C LEU A 240 -1.82 -10.09 9.21
N LEU A 241 -2.07 -9.54 8.02
CA LEU A 241 -3.25 -9.87 7.18
C LEU A 241 -4.59 -9.68 7.91
N GLY A 242 -4.69 -8.65 8.76
CA GLY A 242 -5.84 -8.48 9.64
C GLY A 242 -7.18 -8.32 8.92
N GLY A 243 -8.20 -9.01 9.43
CA GLY A 243 -9.57 -9.06 8.90
C GLY A 243 -9.75 -9.92 7.64
N MET A 244 -8.66 -10.47 7.07
CA MET A 244 -8.74 -11.32 5.87
C MET A 244 -9.26 -12.71 6.22
N LEU A 245 -10.04 -13.30 5.31
CA LEU A 245 -10.38 -14.72 5.36
C LEU A 245 -9.12 -15.54 5.06
N GLY A 246 -8.95 -16.63 5.79
CA GLY A 246 -7.74 -17.43 5.71
C GLY A 246 -7.98 -18.90 6.02
N LEU A 247 -6.89 -19.64 6.05
CA LEU A 247 -6.83 -20.99 6.59
C LEU A 247 -6.37 -20.90 8.06
N PRO A 248 -6.87 -21.77 8.96
CA PRO A 248 -6.32 -21.88 10.31
C PRO A 248 -4.81 -22.12 10.26
N GLY A 249 -4.03 -21.34 11.02
CA GLY A 249 -2.58 -21.50 11.10
C GLY A 249 -2.00 -21.22 12.48
N ASP A 250 -0.70 -21.42 12.64
CA ASP A 250 0.00 -21.26 13.91
C ASP A 250 1.49 -20.86 13.75
N GLY A 251 2.01 -20.12 14.72
CA GLY A 251 3.46 -19.92 14.93
C GLY A 251 4.16 -18.82 14.13
N TRP A 252 3.49 -18.12 13.20
CA TRP A 252 4.18 -17.21 12.27
C TRP A 252 3.77 -15.73 12.34
N ASP A 253 2.59 -15.45 12.86
CA ASP A 253 1.93 -14.14 12.85
C ASP A 253 1.53 -13.65 14.26
N GLY A 254 1.79 -14.46 15.29
CA GLY A 254 1.37 -14.19 16.67
C GLY A 254 -0.14 -14.40 16.91
N ALA A 255 -0.85 -14.94 15.93
CA ALA A 255 -2.23 -15.36 16.02
C ALA A 255 -2.32 -16.87 15.71
N GLY A 256 -3.44 -17.50 16.02
CA GLY A 256 -3.63 -18.92 15.73
C GLY A 256 -3.63 -19.80 16.97
N GLY A 257 -3.10 -21.01 16.84
CA GLY A 257 -3.18 -22.06 17.83
C GLY A 257 -3.11 -23.45 17.20
N PRO A 258 -3.30 -24.53 17.99
CA PRO A 258 -3.11 -25.90 17.53
C PRO A 258 -4.06 -26.27 16.38
N ALA A 259 -3.85 -27.46 15.82
CA ALA A 259 -4.72 -28.02 14.81
C ALA A 259 -6.20 -27.90 15.22
N PRO A 260 -7.10 -27.52 14.30
CA PRO A 260 -8.49 -27.18 14.64
C PRO A 260 -9.32 -28.40 15.04
N ALA A 261 -8.85 -29.63 14.84
CA ALA A 261 -9.52 -30.85 15.27
C ALA A 261 -8.51 -32.01 15.39
N PRO A 262 -8.80 -33.03 16.21
CA PRO A 262 -8.10 -34.31 16.14
C PRO A 262 -8.45 -34.99 14.80
N ALA A 263 -7.46 -35.13 13.93
CA ALA A 263 -7.57 -35.77 12.62
C ALA A 263 -6.20 -36.30 12.18
N ASP A 264 -6.18 -37.14 11.14
CA ASP A 264 -4.93 -37.61 10.53
C ASP A 264 -4.32 -36.52 9.62
N TRP A 265 -3.62 -35.57 10.25
CA TRP A 265 -3.01 -34.43 9.55
C TRP A 265 -1.77 -34.86 8.76
N GLN A 266 -1.89 -34.84 7.45
CA GLN A 266 -0.83 -35.21 6.52
C GLN A 266 -0.08 -33.96 6.03
N LYS A 267 1.25 -33.96 6.11
CA LYS A 267 2.08 -32.90 5.55
C LYS A 267 2.13 -33.02 4.03
N LEU A 268 1.63 -32.00 3.32
CA LEU A 268 1.62 -31.98 1.85
C LEU A 268 2.80 -31.23 1.25
N GLY A 269 3.40 -30.30 2.01
CA GLY A 269 4.53 -29.52 1.53
C GLY A 269 4.81 -28.29 2.38
N GLU A 270 5.53 -27.34 1.80
CA GLU A 270 5.86 -26.07 2.45
C GLU A 270 5.70 -24.89 1.48
N VAL A 271 5.14 -23.80 1.97
CA VAL A 271 5.10 -22.51 1.28
C VAL A 271 6.23 -21.63 1.80
N ARG A 272 7.06 -21.12 0.88
CA ARG A 272 8.00 -20.04 1.15
C ARG A 272 7.40 -18.71 0.70
N HIS A 273 7.33 -17.75 1.61
CA HIS A 273 6.76 -16.43 1.35
C HIS A 273 7.60 -15.33 1.99
N THR A 274 7.76 -14.20 1.30
CA THR A 274 8.53 -13.06 1.82
C THR A 274 7.61 -11.91 2.13
N PHE A 275 7.57 -11.52 3.40
CA PHE A 275 6.99 -10.25 3.82
C PHE A 275 8.07 -9.15 3.79
N THR A 276 7.64 -7.88 3.88
CA THR A 276 8.56 -6.74 3.93
C THR A 276 9.57 -6.89 5.08
N HIS A 277 9.16 -7.45 6.21
CA HIS A 277 9.94 -7.50 7.45
C HIS A 277 10.52 -8.87 7.81
N PHE A 278 10.10 -9.98 7.17
CA PHE A 278 10.57 -11.33 7.50
C PHE A 278 10.34 -12.31 6.34
N HIS A 279 11.03 -13.45 6.36
CA HIS A 279 10.74 -14.61 5.50
C HIS A 279 9.92 -15.63 6.26
N LEU A 280 8.95 -16.25 5.60
CA LEU A 280 8.09 -17.28 6.15
C LEU A 280 8.32 -18.61 5.46
N ILE A 281 8.48 -19.66 6.25
CA ILE A 281 8.36 -21.06 5.84
C ILE A 281 7.12 -21.63 6.53
N LEU A 282 6.10 -21.98 5.76
CA LEU A 282 4.80 -22.41 6.27
C LEU A 282 4.56 -23.87 5.86
N ALA A 283 4.54 -24.79 6.83
CA ALA A 283 4.17 -26.17 6.60
C ALA A 283 2.68 -26.28 6.27
N VAL A 284 2.35 -27.05 5.23
CA VAL A 284 0.99 -27.25 4.75
C VAL A 284 0.51 -28.62 5.20
N MET A 285 -0.48 -28.63 6.09
CA MET A 285 -1.08 -29.84 6.64
C MET A 285 -2.52 -29.96 6.14
N ALA A 286 -2.96 -31.14 5.73
CA ALA A 286 -4.35 -31.36 5.31
C ALA A 286 -4.93 -32.62 5.97
N ALA A 287 -6.24 -32.57 6.26
CA ALA A 287 -6.98 -33.72 6.78
C ALA A 287 -8.47 -33.61 6.45
N ARG A 288 -9.12 -34.78 6.29
CA ARG A 288 -10.58 -34.88 6.41
C ARG A 288 -10.95 -34.79 7.89
N ILE A 289 -11.94 -33.96 8.22
CA ILE A 289 -12.41 -33.76 9.61
C ILE A 289 -13.90 -34.10 9.69
N ASP A 290 -14.21 -35.26 10.25
CA ASP A 290 -15.60 -35.68 10.43
C ASP A 290 -16.23 -35.12 11.72
N GLY A 291 -15.40 -34.71 12.69
CA GLY A 291 -15.83 -34.17 14.00
C GLY A 291 -16.00 -32.63 14.06
N PRO A 292 -16.31 -32.08 15.24
CA PRO A 292 -16.36 -30.63 15.44
C PRO A 292 -14.96 -30.02 15.36
N ALA A 293 -14.85 -28.85 14.73
CA ALA A 293 -13.64 -28.03 14.74
C ALA A 293 -13.70 -27.05 15.93
N SER A 294 -12.60 -26.89 16.64
CA SER A 294 -12.47 -25.96 17.78
C SER A 294 -12.39 -24.50 17.35
N ARG A 295 -12.09 -24.23 16.07
CA ARG A 295 -12.05 -22.89 15.47
C ARG A 295 -12.24 -22.93 13.96
N GLY A 296 -12.54 -21.77 13.40
CA GLY A 296 -12.89 -21.62 12.00
C GLY A 296 -14.34 -22.00 11.72
N GLU A 297 -14.76 -21.74 10.49
CA GLU A 297 -16.11 -21.95 10.00
C GLU A 297 -16.06 -22.82 8.74
N TRP A 298 -17.02 -23.73 8.63
CA TRP A 298 -17.17 -24.58 7.45
C TRP A 298 -17.83 -23.79 6.33
N VAL A 299 -17.10 -23.61 5.24
CA VAL A 299 -17.59 -22.90 4.05
C VAL A 299 -17.72 -23.88 2.91
N ALA A 300 -18.93 -23.99 2.35
CA ALA A 300 -19.18 -24.82 1.17
C ALA A 300 -18.26 -24.38 0.02
N ARG A 301 -17.63 -25.33 -0.67
CA ARG A 301 -16.60 -25.07 -1.68
C ARG A 301 -17.05 -24.10 -2.78
N HIS A 302 -18.32 -24.16 -3.19
CA HIS A 302 -18.89 -23.28 -4.21
C HIS A 302 -19.09 -21.82 -3.74
N ARG A 303 -19.12 -21.57 -2.42
CA ARG A 303 -19.25 -20.22 -1.83
C ARG A 303 -17.91 -19.57 -1.54
N PHE A 304 -16.81 -20.26 -1.82
CA PHE A 304 -15.46 -19.81 -1.55
C PHE A 304 -14.65 -19.77 -2.83
N ARG A 305 -13.95 -18.65 -3.07
CA ARG A 305 -13.00 -18.53 -4.17
C ARG A 305 -11.59 -18.44 -3.59
N PRO A 306 -10.63 -19.25 -4.05
CA PRO A 306 -9.24 -19.17 -3.58
C PRO A 306 -8.59 -17.79 -3.76
N ALA A 307 -9.10 -16.99 -4.71
CA ALA A 307 -8.67 -15.61 -4.92
C ALA A 307 -8.98 -14.68 -3.72
N ASP A 308 -9.94 -15.05 -2.86
CA ASP A 308 -10.29 -14.30 -1.66
C ASP A 308 -9.25 -14.51 -0.53
N LEU A 309 -8.36 -15.51 -0.66
CA LEU A 309 -7.27 -15.75 0.29
C LEU A 309 -6.07 -14.80 0.07
N PRO A 310 -5.36 -14.42 1.15
CA PRO A 310 -4.05 -13.83 1.05
C PRO A 310 -3.10 -14.69 0.22
N THR A 311 -2.19 -14.07 -0.55
CA THR A 311 -1.27 -14.79 -1.45
C THR A 311 -0.50 -15.92 -0.79
N VAL A 312 -0.08 -15.79 0.47
CA VAL A 312 0.60 -16.88 1.19
C VAL A 312 -0.32 -18.09 1.43
N MET A 313 -1.58 -17.86 1.77
CA MET A 313 -2.56 -18.93 2.03
C MET A 313 -3.12 -19.50 0.72
N ARG A 314 -3.26 -18.70 -0.34
CA ARG A 314 -3.59 -19.20 -1.67
C ARG A 314 -2.54 -20.18 -2.17
N LYS A 315 -1.24 -19.92 -1.98
CA LYS A 315 -0.18 -20.89 -2.29
C LYS A 315 -0.33 -22.20 -1.51
N ALA A 316 -0.75 -22.13 -0.24
CA ALA A 316 -0.99 -23.33 0.56
C ALA A 316 -2.22 -24.11 0.07
N TRP A 317 -3.27 -23.39 -0.32
CA TRP A 317 -4.44 -23.96 -0.99
C TRP A 317 -4.04 -24.67 -2.29
N ASP A 318 -3.24 -24.02 -3.14
CA ASP A 318 -2.82 -24.59 -4.43
C ASP A 318 -2.03 -25.91 -4.27
N ILE A 319 -1.27 -26.07 -3.17
CA ILE A 319 -0.58 -27.33 -2.83
C ILE A 319 -1.58 -28.44 -2.45
N ALA A 320 -2.68 -28.09 -1.79
CA ALA A 320 -3.62 -29.05 -1.23
C ALA A 320 -4.85 -29.32 -2.12
N ARG A 321 -5.08 -28.49 -3.15
CA ARG A 321 -6.32 -28.45 -3.93
C ARG A 321 -6.74 -29.82 -4.43
N ASP A 322 -5.81 -30.61 -4.96
CA ASP A 322 -6.12 -31.93 -5.53
C ASP A 322 -6.62 -32.94 -4.48
N ARG A 323 -6.29 -32.76 -3.19
CA ARG A 323 -6.85 -33.56 -2.08
C ARG A 323 -8.17 -33.02 -1.54
N LEU A 324 -8.46 -31.75 -1.77
CA LEU A 324 -9.66 -31.06 -1.27
C LEU A 324 -10.81 -31.11 -2.28
N GLU A 325 -10.50 -31.33 -3.55
CA GLU A 325 -11.43 -31.40 -4.68
C GLU A 325 -11.68 -32.83 -5.20
N ALA A 326 -11.01 -33.82 -4.60
CA ALA A 326 -11.26 -35.25 -4.81
C ALA A 326 -12.35 -35.76 -3.85
#